data_AF-A0A401Q3J9-F1
#
_entry.id   AF-A0A401Q3J9-F1
#
_cell.length_a   1.000
_cell.length_b   1.000
_cell.length_c   1.000
_cell.angle_alpha   90.00
_cell.angle_beta   90.00
_cell.angle_gamma   90.00
#
_symmetry.space_group_name_H-M   'P 1'
#
loop_
_entity.id
_entity.type
_entity.pdbx_description
1 polymer ?
#
loop_
_entity_poly.entity_id
_entity_poly.type
_entity_poly.pdbx_seq_one_letter_code
_entity_poly.pdbx_strand_id
1 'polypeptide(L)'
;MREEDGSLVYETDVFGTRMIQTGKLGSLTRDSTFSLHVQCKYTGSQETGLQINVTVYTVSPPPPASEDGILELELRIAKGGDYRSWYVDSDYPIQRILQEPMFMEIRVLDRTDPMIVLRLHDCWATPVPAPDHEVQWSLLVDG
;
A
#
# COMPACT_ATOMS: atom_id res chain seq x y z
N MET A 1 45.52 16.07 12.46
CA MET A 1 45.37 14.61 12.37
C MET A 1 46.03 14.20 11.07
N ARG A 2 47.00 13.30 11.18
CA ARG A 2 47.74 12.74 10.05
C ARG A 2 47.88 11.24 10.29
N GLU A 3 47.80 10.46 9.24
CA GLU A 3 48.00 9.01 9.32
C GLU A 3 49.42 8.68 8.84
N GLU A 4 50.16 7.92 9.65
CA GLU A 4 51.55 7.54 9.36
C GLU A 4 51.81 6.12 9.84
N ASP A 5 52.16 5.23 8.89
CA ASP A 5 52.49 3.83 9.13
C ASP A 5 51.41 3.09 9.97
N GLY A 6 50.14 3.19 9.55
CA GLY A 6 49.00 2.56 10.21
C GLY A 6 48.65 3.10 11.60
N SER A 7 49.21 4.26 11.98
CA SER A 7 48.94 4.93 13.24
C SER A 7 48.30 6.30 13.01
N LEU A 8 47.33 6.65 13.86
CA LEU A 8 46.73 7.98 13.87
C LEU A 8 47.58 8.93 14.71
N VAL A 9 48.08 10.00 14.08
CA VAL A 9 48.91 11.02 14.71
C VAL A 9 48.10 12.30 14.90
N TYR A 10 48.02 12.75 16.14
CA TYR A 10 47.43 14.03 16.52
C TYR A 10 48.53 14.97 16.97
N GLU A 11 48.54 16.18 16.40
CA GLU A 11 49.51 17.22 16.71
C GLU A 11 48.79 18.47 17.19
N THR A 12 49.38 19.13 18.18
CA THR A 12 48.90 20.41 18.67
C THR A 12 50.05 21.23 19.23
N ASP A 13 49.94 22.55 19.12
CA ASP A 13 50.87 23.49 19.72
C ASP A 13 50.24 24.09 20.98
N VAL A 14 50.97 24.02 22.09
CA VAL A 14 50.60 24.64 23.35
C VAL A 14 51.45 25.89 23.55
N PHE A 15 50.78 27.04 23.59
CA PHE A 15 51.40 28.32 23.84
C PHE A 15 51.16 28.78 25.28
N GLY A 16 52.20 29.25 25.95
CA GLY A 16 52.07 29.89 27.25
C GLY A 16 51.48 31.30 27.08
N THR A 17 50.48 31.65 27.89
CA THR A 17 49.91 33.00 27.88
C THR A 17 50.87 34.01 28.52
N ARG A 18 51.03 35.17 27.88
CA ARG A 18 51.87 36.27 28.36
C ARG A 18 51.02 37.28 29.10
N MET A 19 51.44 37.69 30.30
CA MET A 19 50.82 38.80 30.99
C MET A 19 51.54 40.11 30.65
N ILE A 20 50.86 40.98 29.90
CA ILE A 20 51.36 42.31 29.55
C ILE A 20 50.72 43.31 30.50
N GLN A 21 51.53 43.99 31.31
CA GLN A 21 51.07 45.11 32.12
C GLN A 21 51.16 46.39 31.30
N THR A 22 50.02 47.03 31.07
CA THR A 22 49.91 48.24 30.25
C THR A 22 49.68 49.46 31.16
N GLY A 23 50.60 50.41 31.12
CA GLY A 23 50.52 51.68 31.83
C GLY A 23 50.42 52.88 30.88
N LYS A 24 50.27 54.09 31.44
CA LYS A 24 50.02 55.34 30.69
C LYS A 24 51.16 55.76 29.76
N LEU A 25 52.38 55.24 29.98
CA LEU A 25 53.60 55.54 29.23
C LEU A 25 54.09 54.34 28.37
N GLY A 26 53.34 53.23 28.33
CA GLY A 26 53.69 52.05 27.55
C GLY A 26 53.39 50.73 28.24
N SER A 27 53.64 49.62 27.54
CA SER A 27 53.41 48.26 28.03
C SER A 27 54.74 47.56 28.33
N LEU A 28 54.82 46.88 29.48
CA LEU A 28 55.99 46.09 29.89
C LEU A 28 55.60 44.61 30.06
N THR A 29 56.51 43.70 29.73
CA THR A 29 56.40 42.26 30.06
C THR A 29 57.66 41.80 30.75
N ARG A 30 57.54 40.79 31.61
CA ARG A 30 58.69 40.03 32.11
C ARG A 30 58.69 38.57 31.65
N ASP A 31 57.57 38.11 31.08
CA ASP A 31 57.42 36.72 30.65
C ASP A 31 58.13 36.48 29.30
N SER A 32 58.80 35.33 29.18
CA SER A 32 59.39 34.81 27.93
C SER A 32 58.36 34.04 27.11
N THR A 33 58.50 34.04 25.79
CA THR A 33 57.63 33.26 24.90
C THR A 33 57.84 31.76 25.10
N PHE A 34 56.79 31.04 25.51
CA PHE A 34 56.79 29.58 25.64
C PHE A 34 55.91 28.96 24.55
N SER A 35 56.47 28.00 23.81
CA SER A 35 55.77 27.20 22.81
C SER A 35 56.21 25.74 22.94
N LEU A 36 55.26 24.82 22.98
CA LEU A 36 55.49 23.39 23.05
C LEU A 36 54.69 22.70 21.96
N HIS A 37 55.37 22.01 21.05
CA HIS A 37 54.73 21.13 20.07
C HIS A 37 54.50 19.75 20.70
N VAL A 38 53.26 19.29 20.71
CA VAL A 38 52.86 18.00 21.28
C VAL A 38 52.34 17.10 20.16
N GLN A 39 52.94 15.92 20.04
CA GLN A 39 52.53 14.89 19.10
C GLN A 39 52.12 13.62 19.87
N CYS A 40 50.90 13.17 19.63
CA CYS A 40 50.35 11.94 20.19
C CYS A 40 50.12 10.93 19.05
N LYS A 41 50.84 9.81 19.08
CA LYS A 41 50.71 8.72 18.10
C LYS A 41 49.91 7.58 18.73
N TYR A 42 48.78 7.24 18.11
CA TYR A 42 47.93 6.13 18.51
C TYR A 42 48.13 5.00 17.50
N THR A 43 48.83 3.96 17.92
CA THR A 43 48.87 2.67 17.20
C THR A 43 47.52 2.01 17.39
N GLY A 44 46.66 2.07 16.39
CA GLY A 44 45.34 1.47 16.44
C GLY A 44 45.45 -0.05 16.44
N SER A 45 45.53 -0.69 17.61
CA SER A 45 45.41 -2.15 17.73
C SER A 45 43.95 -2.60 17.85
N GLN A 46 43.04 -1.87 17.20
CA GLN A 46 41.61 -2.19 17.20
C GLN A 46 41.04 -1.69 15.87
N GLU A 47 41.15 -2.51 14.83
CA GLU A 47 40.12 -2.58 13.79
C GLU A 47 38.80 -3.07 14.41
N THR A 48 38.28 -2.40 15.43
CA THR A 48 36.87 -2.57 15.78
C THR A 48 36.12 -1.61 14.90
N GLY A 49 35.89 -2.03 13.65
CA GLY A 49 34.78 -1.51 12.87
C GLY A 49 33.57 -1.49 13.79
N LEU A 50 33.09 -0.30 14.11
CA LEU A 50 31.91 -0.13 14.93
C LEU A 50 30.75 -0.72 14.12
N GLN A 51 30.48 -2.01 14.30
CA GLN A 51 29.33 -2.66 13.71
C GLN A 51 28.10 -2.13 14.44
N ILE A 52 27.58 -1.02 13.93
CA ILE A 52 26.29 -0.50 14.37
C ILE A 52 25.24 -1.47 13.82
N ASN A 53 24.87 -2.47 14.60
CA ASN A 53 23.74 -3.34 14.32
C ASN A 53 22.45 -2.54 14.55
N VAL A 54 22.03 -1.77 13.56
CA VAL A 54 20.72 -1.10 13.56
C VAL A 54 19.65 -2.18 13.39
N THR A 55 19.07 -2.63 14.50
CA THR A 55 17.91 -3.52 14.46
C THR A 55 16.66 -2.64 14.37
N VAL A 56 16.07 -2.56 13.18
CA VAL A 56 14.81 -1.83 12.97
C VAL A 56 13.66 -2.77 13.33
N TYR A 57 13.02 -2.52 14.47
CA TYR A 57 11.80 -3.24 14.84
C TYR A 57 10.63 -2.64 14.04
N THR A 58 10.30 -3.26 12.91
CA THR A 58 9.08 -2.94 12.18
C THR A 58 7.93 -3.78 12.74
N VAL A 59 6.76 -3.16 12.86
CA VAL A 59 5.53 -3.90 13.19
C VAL A 59 5.23 -4.85 12.03
N SER A 60 4.91 -6.11 12.34
CA SER A 60 4.55 -7.10 11.32
C SER A 60 3.37 -6.59 10.47
N PRO A 61 3.36 -6.83 9.14
CA PRO A 61 2.25 -6.44 8.29
C PRO A 61 0.94 -7.00 8.85
N PRO A 62 -0.17 -6.25 8.79
CA PRO A 62 -1.45 -6.79 9.19
C PRO A 62 -1.77 -8.04 8.34
N PRO A 63 -2.42 -9.05 8.93
CA PRO A 63 -2.83 -10.22 8.19
C PRO A 63 -3.77 -9.81 7.04
N PRO A 64 -3.77 -10.56 5.92
CA PRO A 64 -4.71 -10.31 4.83
C PRO A 64 -6.14 -10.44 5.36
N ALA A 65 -6.96 -9.44 5.05
CA ALA A 65 -8.39 -9.44 5.35
C ALA A 65 -9.17 -9.68 4.05
N SER A 66 -10.13 -10.60 4.11
CA SER A 66 -11.13 -10.86 3.07
C SER A 66 -12.49 -10.91 3.75
N GLU A 67 -13.48 -10.25 3.18
CA GLU A 67 -14.88 -10.39 3.59
C GLU A 67 -15.72 -10.81 2.39
N ASP A 68 -16.80 -11.51 2.67
CA ASP A 68 -17.78 -11.90 1.66
C ASP A 68 -18.65 -10.69 1.28
N GLY A 69 -18.77 -10.43 -0.01
CA GLY A 69 -19.66 -9.40 -0.55
C GLY A 69 -20.97 -10.00 -1.07
N ILE A 70 -22.03 -9.20 -1.10
CA ILE A 70 -23.31 -9.57 -1.71
C ILE A 70 -23.32 -9.07 -3.16
N LEU A 71 -23.69 -9.95 -4.09
CA LEU A 71 -23.97 -9.59 -5.49
C LEU A 71 -25.47 -9.63 -5.72
N GLU A 72 -26.05 -8.49 -6.06
CA GLU A 72 -27.47 -8.39 -6.39
C GLU A 72 -27.70 -8.65 -7.87
N LEU A 73 -28.66 -9.51 -8.17
CA LEU A 73 -29.04 -9.89 -9.53
C LEU A 73 -30.49 -9.50 -9.77
N GLU A 74 -30.79 -8.98 -10.95
CA GLU A 74 -32.15 -8.68 -11.38
C GLU A 74 -32.46 -9.40 -12.68
N LEU A 75 -33.59 -10.12 -12.72
CA LEU A 75 -34.21 -10.60 -13.94
C LEU A 75 -35.34 -9.65 -14.32
N ARG A 76 -35.32 -9.19 -15.58
CA ARG A 76 -36.34 -8.30 -16.14
C ARG A 76 -36.81 -8.78 -17.50
N ILE A 77 -38.07 -8.52 -17.82
CA ILE A 77 -38.71 -8.94 -19.09
C ILE A 77 -38.90 -7.71 -19.97
N ALA A 78 -38.29 -7.71 -21.16
CA ALA A 78 -38.38 -6.63 -22.11
C ALA A 78 -39.71 -6.69 -22.89
N LYS A 79 -40.26 -5.51 -23.21
CA LYS A 79 -41.49 -5.40 -24.01
C LYS A 79 -41.24 -5.69 -25.51
N GLY A 80 -39.97 -5.65 -25.94
CA GLY A 80 -39.55 -5.95 -27.32
C GLY A 80 -38.08 -6.38 -27.38
N GLY A 81 -37.68 -6.92 -28.53
CA GLY A 81 -36.32 -7.44 -28.75
C GLY A 81 -35.24 -6.37 -28.92
N ASP A 82 -35.60 -5.09 -28.82
CA ASP A 82 -34.65 -3.97 -28.79
C ASP A 82 -34.15 -3.66 -27.37
N TYR A 83 -34.70 -4.33 -26.34
CA TYR A 83 -34.29 -4.20 -24.93
C TYR A 83 -34.35 -2.75 -24.38
N ARG A 84 -35.24 -1.91 -24.93
CA ARG A 84 -35.35 -0.49 -24.53
C ARG A 84 -36.38 -0.22 -23.46
N SER A 85 -37.34 -1.11 -23.27
CA SER A 85 -38.42 -0.94 -22.29
C SER A 85 -38.75 -2.27 -21.61
N TRP A 86 -39.17 -2.16 -20.35
CA TRP A 86 -39.33 -3.29 -19.45
C TRP A 86 -40.74 -3.31 -18.87
N TYR A 87 -41.24 -4.51 -18.58
CA TYR A 87 -42.45 -4.69 -17.79
C TYR A 87 -42.20 -4.27 -16.33
N VAL A 88 -43.21 -3.67 -15.71
CA VAL A 88 -43.20 -3.26 -14.30
C VAL A 88 -44.23 -4.04 -13.50
N ASP A 89 -44.19 -3.95 -12.17
CA ASP A 89 -45.07 -4.72 -11.27
C ASP A 89 -46.57 -4.57 -11.60
N SER A 90 -47.00 -3.38 -12.02
CA SER A 90 -48.39 -3.13 -12.42
C SER A 90 -48.80 -3.79 -13.73
N ASP A 91 -47.84 -4.23 -14.55
CA ASP A 91 -48.11 -4.91 -15.82
C ASP A 91 -48.36 -6.43 -15.63
N TYR A 92 -48.13 -6.98 -14.44
CA TYR A 92 -48.36 -8.40 -14.16
C TYR A 92 -49.83 -8.70 -13.86
N PRO A 93 -50.36 -9.85 -14.31
CA PRO A 93 -49.68 -10.92 -15.05
C PRO A 93 -49.50 -10.60 -16.55
N ILE A 94 -48.32 -10.92 -17.08
CA ILE A 94 -48.01 -10.74 -18.51
C ILE A 94 -48.75 -11.82 -19.32
N GLN A 95 -49.52 -11.39 -20.32
CA GLN A 95 -50.20 -12.28 -21.25
C GLN A 95 -49.46 -12.32 -22.60
N ARG A 96 -49.37 -13.52 -23.17
CA ARG A 96 -48.73 -13.81 -24.46
C ARG A 96 -49.50 -14.84 -25.23
N ILE A 97 -49.39 -14.76 -26.56
CA ILE A 97 -49.91 -15.80 -27.45
C ILE A 97 -48.83 -16.89 -27.58
N LEU A 98 -49.25 -18.14 -27.71
CA LEU A 98 -48.33 -19.25 -27.99
C LEU A 98 -47.45 -18.92 -29.20
N GLN A 99 -46.16 -19.28 -29.10
CA GLN A 99 -45.12 -19.00 -30.11
C GLN A 99 -44.65 -17.54 -30.20
N GLU A 100 -45.26 -16.60 -29.49
CA GLU A 100 -44.68 -15.26 -29.38
C GLU A 100 -43.40 -15.29 -28.53
N PRO A 101 -42.31 -14.67 -28.99
CA PRO A 101 -41.07 -14.64 -28.23
C PRO A 101 -41.22 -13.77 -26.98
N MET A 102 -40.56 -14.21 -25.91
CA MET A 102 -40.35 -13.41 -24.71
C MET A 102 -38.88 -13.05 -24.60
N PHE A 103 -38.61 -11.77 -24.39
CA PHE A 103 -37.25 -11.24 -24.28
C PHE A 103 -36.94 -11.01 -22.80
N MET A 104 -35.90 -11.67 -22.28
CA MET A 104 -35.50 -11.59 -20.89
C MET A 104 -34.05 -11.15 -20.79
N GLU A 105 -33.71 -10.44 -19.72
CA GLU A 105 -32.34 -10.07 -19.39
C GLU A 105 -32.11 -10.29 -17.90
N ILE A 106 -30.94 -10.81 -17.58
CA ILE A 106 -30.43 -10.90 -16.23
C ILE A 106 -29.24 -9.94 -16.14
N ARG A 107 -29.21 -9.10 -15.11
CA ARG A 107 -28.12 -8.14 -14.88
C ARG A 107 -27.64 -8.15 -13.44
N VAL A 108 -26.37 -7.82 -13.27
CA VAL A 108 -25.76 -7.54 -11.95
C VAL A 108 -26.03 -6.09 -11.61
N LEU A 109 -26.65 -5.83 -10.46
CA LEU A 109 -26.86 -4.50 -9.92
C LEU A 109 -25.60 -4.03 -9.19
N ASP A 110 -25.34 -2.72 -9.22
CA ASP A 110 -24.27 -2.05 -8.47
C ASP A 110 -22.88 -2.72 -8.54
N ARG A 111 -22.54 -3.28 -9.71
CA ARG A 111 -21.25 -3.92 -9.95
C ARG A 111 -20.10 -2.92 -9.77
N THR A 112 -19.31 -3.12 -8.71
CA THR A 112 -18.11 -2.32 -8.40
C THR A 112 -16.85 -2.87 -9.05
N ASP A 113 -16.74 -4.19 -9.17
CA ASP A 113 -15.58 -4.87 -9.74
C ASP A 113 -15.81 -5.21 -11.23
N PRO A 114 -15.02 -4.63 -12.17
CA PRO A 114 -15.14 -4.93 -13.60
C PRO A 114 -14.71 -6.35 -13.99
N MET A 115 -13.98 -7.06 -13.12
CA MET A 115 -13.57 -8.45 -13.37
C MET A 115 -14.71 -9.44 -13.14
N ILE A 116 -15.79 -9.02 -12.47
CA ILE A 116 -16.98 -9.84 -12.28
C ILE A 116 -17.80 -9.86 -13.57
N VAL A 117 -17.91 -11.05 -14.16
CA VAL A 117 -18.71 -11.30 -15.36
C VAL A 117 -19.91 -12.18 -15.02
N LEU A 118 -21.06 -11.85 -15.59
CA LEU A 118 -22.27 -12.65 -15.45
C LEU A 118 -22.32 -13.71 -16.54
N ARG A 119 -22.46 -14.97 -16.13
CA ARG A 119 -22.66 -16.12 -17.01
C ARG A 119 -23.87 -16.90 -16.51
N LEU A 120 -24.83 -17.15 -17.39
CA LEU A 120 -26.01 -17.95 -17.09
C LEU A 120 -25.72 -19.38 -17.53
N HIS A 121 -25.68 -20.31 -16.59
CA HIS A 121 -25.38 -21.71 -16.88
C HIS A 121 -26.64 -22.47 -17.32
N ASP A 122 -27.58 -22.62 -16.39
CA ASP A 122 -28.85 -23.30 -16.65
C ASP A 122 -29.99 -22.34 -16.35
N CYS A 123 -30.98 -22.31 -17.24
CA CYS A 123 -32.22 -21.58 -17.04
C CYS A 123 -33.37 -22.51 -17.35
N TRP A 124 -34.41 -22.47 -16.52
CA TRP A 124 -35.61 -23.26 -16.72
C TRP A 124 -36.85 -22.49 -16.29
N ALA A 125 -37.99 -22.93 -16.81
CA ALA A 125 -39.30 -22.45 -16.39
C ALA A 125 -40.04 -23.54 -15.62
N THR A 126 -40.85 -23.11 -14.66
CA THR A 126 -41.75 -23.97 -13.88
C THR A 126 -43.19 -23.44 -13.99
N PRO A 127 -44.21 -24.29 -13.84
CA PRO A 127 -45.61 -23.87 -13.92
C PRO A 127 -46.09 -23.13 -12.66
N VAL A 128 -45.25 -23.07 -11.62
CA VAL A 128 -45.51 -22.48 -10.31
C VAL A 128 -44.28 -21.71 -9.82
N PRO A 129 -44.40 -20.79 -8.85
CA PRO A 129 -43.26 -20.03 -8.34
C PRO A 129 -42.15 -20.84 -7.64
N ALA A 130 -42.33 -22.17 -7.47
CA ALA A 130 -41.31 -23.04 -6.90
C ALA A 130 -40.25 -23.41 -7.97
N PRO A 131 -38.97 -23.09 -7.76
CA PRO A 131 -37.91 -23.35 -8.75
C PRO A 131 -37.51 -24.83 -8.82
N ASP A 132 -37.77 -25.60 -7.78
CA ASP A 132 -37.47 -27.03 -7.63
C ASP A 132 -38.65 -27.94 -8.00
N HIS A 133 -39.68 -27.40 -8.66
CA HIS A 133 -40.85 -28.16 -9.09
C HIS A 133 -40.45 -29.33 -10.03
N GLU A 134 -41.15 -30.47 -9.93
CA GLU A 134 -40.83 -31.69 -10.70
C GLU A 134 -40.91 -31.47 -12.22
N VAL A 135 -41.86 -30.65 -12.66
CA VAL A 135 -42.00 -30.25 -14.07
C VAL A 135 -41.17 -28.99 -14.33
N GLN A 136 -40.14 -29.13 -15.16
CA GLN A 136 -39.23 -28.08 -15.58
C GLN A 136 -39.04 -28.10 -17.09
N TRP A 137 -38.98 -26.92 -17.72
CA TRP A 137 -38.63 -26.78 -19.13
C TRP A 137 -37.32 -26.01 -19.26
N SER A 138 -36.28 -26.68 -19.76
CA SER A 138 -34.98 -26.06 -19.99
C SER A 138 -35.06 -25.00 -21.09
N LEU A 139 -34.63 -23.79 -20.75
CA LEU A 139 -34.50 -22.64 -21.64
C LEU A 139 -33.04 -22.45 -22.08
N LEU A 140 -32.10 -22.74 -21.18
CA LEU A 140 -30.66 -22.72 -21.39
C LEU A 140 -30.04 -23.89 -20.64
N VAL A 141 -29.06 -24.55 -21.26
CA VAL A 141 -28.31 -25.68 -20.68
C VAL A 141 -26.84 -25.49 -21.00
N ASP A 142 -25.98 -25.61 -19.98
CA ASP A 142 -24.52 -25.47 -20.09
C ASP A 142 -24.05 -24.13 -20.73
N GLY A 143 -24.66 -23.02 -20.30
CA GLY A 143 -24.38 -21.65 -20.75
C GLY A 143 -23.15 -20.99 -20.12
#